data_AF-A0A554A4D9-F1
#
_entry.id   AF-A0A554A4D9-F1
#
_cell.length_a   1.000
_cell.length_b   1.000
_cell.length_c   1.000
_cell.angle_alpha   90.00
_cell.angle_beta   90.00
_cell.angle_gamma   90.00
#
_symmetry.space_group_name_H-M   'P 1'
#
loop_
_entity.id
_entity.type
_entity.pdbx_description
1 polymer ?
#
loop_
_entity_poly.entity_id
_entity_poly.type
_entity_poly.pdbx_seq_one_letter_code
_entity_poly.pdbx_strand_id
1 'polypeptide(L)' 'MNVEEMNLRYEEIIHSNRPEEIKQNQLEILLVYMEGVYSIPRRKNEEWERNNREVAQLYKKIVKKCSSV' A
#
# COMPACT_ATOMS: atom_id res chain seq x y z
N MET A 1 8.66 -0.57 -9.84
CA MET A 1 8.06 0.67 -9.33
C MET A 1 8.75 1.05 -8.04
N ASN A 2 9.14 2.31 -7.91
CA ASN A 2 9.58 2.91 -6.64
C ASN A 2 8.36 3.36 -5.80
N VAL A 3 8.60 3.92 -4.62
CA VAL A 3 7.55 4.34 -3.69
C VAL A 3 6.67 5.47 -4.25
N GLU A 4 7.23 6.36 -5.06
CA GLU A 4 6.49 7.46 -5.70
C GLU A 4 5.51 6.94 -6.75
N GLU A 5 5.96 6.03 -7.61
CA GLU A 5 5.13 5.34 -8.60
C GLU A 5 4.01 4.53 -7.93
N MET A 6 4.30 3.85 -6.82
CA MET A 6 3.29 3.14 -6.03
C MET A 6 2.28 4.09 -5.41
N ASN A 7 2.71 5.26 -4.92
CA ASN A 7 1.81 6.25 -4.36
C ASN A 7 0.89 6.84 -5.44
N LEU A 8 1.42 7.12 -6.64
CA LEU A 8 0.60 7.52 -7.78
C LEU A 8 -0.45 6.46 -8.11
N ARG A 9 -0.04 5.18 -8.15
CA ARG A 9 -0.96 4.08 -8.42
C ARG A 9 -2.06 3.96 -7.35
N TYR A 10 -1.72 4.14 -6.09
CA TYR A 10 -2.68 4.21 -5.00
C TYR A 10 -3.72 5.33 -5.21
N GLU A 11 -3.26 6.54 -5.53
CA GLU A 11 -4.16 7.68 -5.78
C GLU A 11 -5.06 7.42 -7.00
N GLU A 12 -4.53 6.86 -8.09
CA GLU A 12 -5.33 6.45 -9.25
C GLU A 12 -6.44 5.47 -8.88
N ILE A 13 -6.15 4.48 -8.02
CA ILE A 13 -7.12 3.48 -7.59
C ILE A 13 -8.22 4.15 -6.75
N ILE A 14 -7.84 4.94 -5.75
CA ILE A 14 -8.77 5.58 -4.82
C ILE A 14 -9.69 6.57 -5.53
N HIS A 15 -9.15 7.41 -6.42
CA HIS A 15 -9.91 8.44 -7.14
C HIS A 15 -10.58 7.92 -8.42
N SER A 16 -10.38 6.65 -8.79
CA SER A 16 -11.07 6.08 -9.94
C SER A 16 -12.59 6.01 -9.72
N ASN A 17 -13.36 6.05 -10.80
CA ASN A 17 -14.82 5.85 -10.75
C ASN A 17 -15.21 4.36 -10.81
N ARG A 18 -14.30 3.46 -10.38
CA ARG A 18 -14.54 2.01 -10.38
C ARG A 18 -15.38 1.59 -9.16
N PRO A 19 -16.09 0.45 -9.23
CA PRO A 19 -16.75 -0.12 -8.06
C PRO A 19 -15.76 -0.36 -6.91
N GLU A 20 -16.23 -0.23 -5.68
CA GLU A 20 -15.39 -0.39 -4.49
C GLU A 20 -14.70 -1.76 -4.44
N GLU A 21 -15.40 -2.84 -4.78
CA GLU A 21 -14.82 -4.20 -4.85
C GLU A 21 -13.60 -4.27 -5.79
N ILE A 22 -13.65 -3.57 -6.93
CA ILE A 22 -12.54 -3.52 -7.88
C ILE A 22 -11.39 -2.70 -7.32
N LYS A 23 -11.68 -1.59 -6.63
CA LYS A 23 -10.65 -0.80 -5.95
C LYS A 23 -9.96 -1.63 -4.87
N GLN A 24 -10.74 -2.35 -4.06
CA GLN A 24 -10.23 -3.21 -3.00
C GLN A 24 -9.27 -4.27 -3.55
N ASN A 25 -9.67 -5.00 -4.58
CA ASN A 25 -8.79 -5.98 -5.24
C ASN A 25 -7.50 -5.33 -5.78
N GLN A 26 -7.60 -4.15 -6.39
CA GLN A 26 -6.41 -3.42 -6.87
C GLN A 26 -5.48 -2.97 -5.74
N LEU A 27 -6.03 -2.55 -4.60
CA LEU A 27 -5.26 -2.20 -3.42
C LEU A 27 -4.59 -3.43 -2.80
N GLU A 28 -5.26 -4.58 -2.74
CA GLU A 28 -4.67 -5.84 -2.27
C GLU A 28 -3.50 -6.29 -3.15
N ILE A 29 -3.64 -6.20 -4.47
CA ILE A 29 -2.54 -6.48 -5.41
C ILE A 29 -1.36 -5.53 -5.15
N LEU A 30 -1.63 -4.25 -4.90
CA LEU A 30 -0.60 -3.26 -4.60
C LEU A 30 0.11 -3.57 -3.27
N LEU A 31 -0.62 -4.03 -2.24
CA LEU A 31 -0.04 -4.48 -0.97
C LEU A 31 0.91 -5.66 -1.16
N VAL A 32 0.46 -6.71 -1.84
CA VAL A 32 1.28 -7.91 -2.10
C VAL A 32 2.56 -7.54 -2.86
N TYR A 33 2.46 -6.64 -3.82
CA TYR A 33 3.63 -6.14 -4.54
C TYR A 33 4.59 -5.36 -3.63
N MET A 34 4.08 -4.47 -2.77
CA MET A 34 4.89 -3.74 -1.80
C MET A 34 5.61 -4.66 -0.81
N GLU A 35 4.92 -5.71 -0.33
CA GLU A 35 5.50 -6.71 0.58
C GLU A 35 6.68 -7.44 -0.05
N GLY A 36 6.54 -7.84 -1.32
CA GLY A 36 7.60 -8.52 -2.07
C GLY A 36 8.80 -7.61 -2.37
N VAL A 37 8.55 -6.37 -2.80
CA VAL A 37 9.62 -5.43 -3.19
C VAL A 37 10.40 -4.91 -1.99
N TYR A 38 9.72 -4.54 -0.91
CA TYR A 38 10.34 -3.89 0.25
C TYR A 38 10.57 -4.80 1.45
N SER A 39 10.28 -6.11 1.29
CA SER A 39 10.42 -7.10 2.37
C SER A 39 9.73 -6.64 3.65
N ILE A 40 8.49 -6.16 3.52
CA ILE A 40 7.76 -5.53 4.62
C ILE A 40 7.56 -6.58 5.74
N PRO A 41 8.02 -6.32 6.97
CA PRO A 41 7.88 -7.28 8.04
C PRO A 41 6.41 -7.42 8.44
N ARG A 42 5.95 -8.68 8.56
CA ARG A 42 4.58 -9.03 8.98
C ARG A 42 4.21 -8.55 10.40
N ARG A 43 5.21 -8.18 11.20
CA ARG A 43 5.06 -7.64 12.57
C ARG A 43 5.70 -6.27 12.61
N LYS A 44 5.21 -5.41 13.52
CA LYS A 44 5.78 -4.08 13.76
C LYS A 44 7.30 -4.18 13.96
N ASN A 45 8.05 -3.41 13.18
CA ASN A 45 9.51 -3.35 13.24
C ASN A 45 9.94 -1.89 13.10
N GLU A 46 10.23 -1.26 14.24
CA GLU A 46 10.49 0.17 14.33
C GLU A 46 11.81 0.59 13.66
N GLU A 47 12.76 -0.33 13.51
CA GLU A 47 14.00 -0.07 12.79
C GLU A 47 13.75 -0.05 11.28
N TRP A 48 13.04 -1.06 10.77
CA TRP A 48 12.65 -1.09 9.36
C TRP A 48 11.77 0.11 8.99
N GLU A 49 10.80 0.47 9.82
CA GLU A 49 9.92 1.62 9.59
C GLU A 49 10.67 2.95 9.59
N ARG A 50 11.72 3.10 10.41
CA ARG A 50 12.58 4.30 10.39
C ARG A 50 13.36 4.40 9.10
N ASN A 51 13.91 3.29 8.61
CA ASN A 51 14.71 3.26 7.38
C ASN A 51 13.85 3.33 6.10
N ASN A 52 12.59 2.90 6.16
CA ASN A 52 11.67 2.85 5.01
C ASN A 52 10.42 3.71 5.25
N ARG A 53 10.61 4.90 5.82
CA ARG A 53 9.53 5.73 6.35
C ARG A 53 8.42 6.04 5.34
N GLU A 54 8.76 6.30 4.08
CA GLU A 54 7.79 6.60 3.03
C GLU A 54 6.98 5.37 2.63
N VAL A 55 7.66 4.24 2.42
CA VAL A 55 7.04 2.94 2.12
C VAL A 55 6.10 2.52 3.25
N ALA A 56 6.56 2.64 4.50
CA ALA A 56 5.77 2.29 5.68
C ALA A 56 4.51 3.15 5.80
N GLN A 57 4.60 4.45 5.50
CA GLN A 57 3.44 5.34 5.51
C GLN A 57 2.43 4.98 4.41
N LEU A 58 2.91 4.75 3.19
CA LEU A 58 2.03 4.35 2.08
C LEU A 58 1.36 3.01 2.37
N TYR A 59 2.12 2.01 2.81
CA TYR A 59 1.59 0.68 3.15
C TYR A 59 0.48 0.77 4.21
N LYS A 60 0.69 1.55 5.28
CA LYS A 60 -0.34 1.80 6.31
C LYS A 60 -1.58 2.49 5.76
N LYS A 61 -1.44 3.45 4.83
CA LYS A 61 -2.59 4.11 4.17
C LYS A 61 -3.42 3.09 3.41
N ILE A 62 -2.77 2.21 2.63
CA ILE A 62 -3.44 1.19 1.83
C ILE A 62 -4.14 0.17 2.73
N VAL A 63 -3.45 -0.38 3.74
CA VAL A 63 -4.05 -1.33 4.71
C VAL A 63 -5.30 -0.74 5.36
N LYS A 64 -5.24 0.53 5.79
CA LYS A 64 -6.40 1.22 6.39
C LYS A 64 -7.59 1.28 5.43
N LYS A 65 -7.35 1.45 4.13
CA LYS A 65 -8.39 1.49 3.09
C LYS A 65 -8.93 0.09 2.78
N CYS A 66 -8.11 -0.95 2.87
CA CYS A 66 -8.56 -2.34 2.71
C CYS A 66 -9.39 -2.86 3.88
N SER A 67 -9.06 -2.47 5.11
CA SER A 67 -9.76 -2.96 6.31
C SER A 67 -11.02 -2.18 6.70
N SER A 68 -11.48 -1.23 5.86
CA SER A 68 -12.66 -0.40 6.17
C SER A 68 -13.99 -0.96 5.63
N VAL A 69 -14.08 -2.28 5.43
CA VAL A 69 -15.32 -2.99 5.04
C VAL A 69 -15.99 -3.58 6.28
#